data_AF-A0A9P1FYM2-F1
#
_entry.id   AF-A0A9P1FYM2-F1
#
_cell.length_a   1.000
_cell.length_b   1.000
_cell.length_c   1.000
_cell.angle_alpha   90.00
_cell.angle_beta   90.00
_cell.angle_gamma   90.00
#
_symmetry.space_group_name_H-M   'P 1'
#
loop_
_entity.id
_entity.type
_entity.pdbx_description
1 polymer ?
#
loop_
_entity_poly.entity_id
_entity_poly.type
_entity_poly.pdbx_seq_one_letter_code
_entity_poly.pdbx_strand_id
1 'polypeptide(L)'
;MKLALLMLGLARGEQAVCPGEGARYEDFKCNHDPTHRVCAQLLDGEGQPLDWGAKGNFWQITGQEAFQWDSEIRENHGDSWCICMWATARLIATVGCENVHLRCDATDVAYVEKSYVDGGVNLQPAKKCLQQKCPGLSLQRLDDAVDVSDAAERLATASAARIFHLALPAAAALLMLALLALRVAYGGRSAPVSRPEIE
;
A
#
# COMPACT_ATOMS: atom_id res chain seq x y z
N MET A 1 -36.22 -0.22 14.61
CA MET A 1 -34.83 -0.71 14.51
C MET A 1 -34.22 -0.24 13.20
N LYS A 2 -33.41 0.82 13.20
CA LYS A 2 -32.55 1.18 12.07
C LYS A 2 -31.13 0.79 12.45
N LEU A 3 -30.58 -0.22 11.77
CA LEU A 3 -29.18 -0.57 11.82
C LEU A 3 -28.39 0.62 11.25
N ALA A 4 -27.66 1.33 12.09
CA ALA A 4 -26.63 2.25 11.65
C ALA A 4 -25.34 1.45 11.52
N LEU A 5 -24.97 1.13 10.28
CA LEU A 5 -23.71 0.48 9.96
C LEU A 5 -22.59 1.53 10.05
N LEU A 6 -21.57 1.21 10.86
CA LEU A 6 -20.30 1.92 11.00
C LEU A 6 -19.64 2.21 9.64
N MET A 7 -19.02 3.39 9.53
CA MET A 7 -17.90 3.64 8.62
C MET A 7 -16.71 4.12 9.45
N LEU A 8 -15.99 3.21 10.09
CA LEU A 8 -14.59 3.48 10.45
C LEU A 8 -13.75 3.18 9.20
N GLY A 9 -13.52 4.21 8.38
CA GLY A 9 -12.50 4.15 7.35
C GLY A 9 -11.12 4.22 8.00
N LEU A 10 -10.36 3.13 7.94
CA LEU A 10 -8.91 3.17 8.17
C LEU A 10 -8.31 3.86 6.95
N ALA A 11 -7.81 5.09 7.12
CA ALA A 11 -6.98 5.73 6.12
C ALA A 11 -5.73 4.86 5.90
N ARG A 12 -5.54 4.47 4.64
CA ARG A 12 -4.41 3.68 4.12
C ARG A 12 -3.08 4.39 4.41
N GLY A 13 -2.03 3.65 4.77
CA GLY A 13 -0.71 4.18 5.15
C GLY A 13 0.11 4.70 3.97
N GLU A 14 -0.39 5.72 3.28
CA GLU A 14 0.42 6.50 2.36
C GLU A 14 1.59 7.15 3.13
N GLN A 15 2.80 7.10 2.58
CA GLN A 15 3.96 7.73 3.21
C GLN A 15 3.69 9.22 3.39
N ALA A 16 3.90 9.72 4.61
CA ALA A 16 3.71 11.13 4.91
C ALA A 16 4.74 11.99 4.18
N VAL A 17 4.38 13.27 3.97
CA VAL A 17 5.31 14.30 3.52
C VAL A 17 6.42 14.47 4.55
N CYS A 18 7.67 14.64 4.09
CA CYS A 18 8.79 14.96 4.95
C CYS A 18 8.85 16.49 5.18
N PRO A 19 8.65 16.98 6.43
CA PRO A 19 8.52 18.43 6.67
C PRO A 19 9.81 19.17 6.39
N GLY A 20 9.87 19.91 5.28
CA GLY A 20 11.03 20.66 4.85
C GLY A 20 11.62 20.20 3.53
N GLU A 21 11.25 19.00 3.05
CA GLU A 21 11.65 18.50 1.74
C GLU A 21 11.30 19.48 0.62
N GLY A 22 12.20 19.63 -0.35
CA GLY A 22 12.05 20.55 -1.48
C GLY A 22 11.22 19.99 -2.63
N ALA A 23 10.94 20.86 -3.60
CA ALA A 23 10.12 20.52 -4.76
C ALA A 23 10.78 19.53 -5.75
N ARG A 24 12.00 19.03 -5.47
CA ARG A 24 12.72 18.10 -6.35
C ARG A 24 11.96 16.81 -6.67
N TYR A 25 11.02 16.40 -5.79
CA TYR A 25 10.16 15.24 -5.99
C TYR A 25 8.67 15.59 -6.17
N GLU A 26 8.33 16.88 -6.15
CA GLU A 26 6.97 17.44 -6.29
C GLU A 26 5.95 17.05 -5.19
N ASP A 27 6.02 15.84 -4.65
CA ASP A 27 5.11 15.34 -3.59
C ASP A 27 5.71 15.41 -2.19
N PHE A 28 6.98 15.86 -2.09
CA PHE A 28 7.71 16.09 -0.84
C PHE A 28 7.94 14.82 0.01
N LYS A 29 8.01 13.64 -0.62
CA LYS A 29 8.20 12.34 0.07
C LYS A 29 9.57 11.72 -0.17
N CYS A 30 9.93 10.77 0.68
CA CYS A 30 11.23 10.08 0.62
C CYS A 30 11.13 8.69 -0.02
N ASN A 31 10.58 8.58 -1.24
CA ASN A 31 10.45 7.28 -1.95
C ASN A 31 10.76 7.31 -3.46
N HIS A 32 11.39 8.38 -3.97
CA HIS A 32 11.56 8.56 -5.43
C HIS A 32 12.84 7.98 -6.00
N ASP A 33 13.97 8.06 -5.28
CA ASP A 33 15.25 7.58 -5.80
C ASP A 33 15.87 6.49 -4.91
N PRO A 34 16.82 5.69 -5.42
CA PRO A 34 17.35 4.54 -4.67
C PRO A 34 18.10 4.89 -3.38
N THR A 35 18.40 6.16 -3.11
CA THR A 35 19.31 6.61 -2.04
C THR A 35 18.61 7.47 -0.98
N HIS A 36 17.77 8.44 -1.34
CA HIS A 36 17.09 9.35 -0.40
C HIS A 36 15.77 8.77 0.11
N ARG A 37 15.88 7.86 1.09
CA ARG A 37 14.75 7.05 1.59
C ARG A 37 14.34 7.38 3.02
N VAL A 38 15.10 8.20 3.72
CA VAL A 38 14.93 8.47 5.16
C VAL A 38 14.58 9.93 5.38
N CYS A 39 13.43 10.17 6.01
CA CYS A 39 13.09 11.50 6.52
C CYS A 39 13.66 11.66 7.92
N ALA A 40 14.70 12.48 8.05
CA ALA A 40 15.35 12.78 9.32
C ALA A 40 15.17 14.25 9.66
N GLN A 41 14.90 14.54 10.93
CA GLN A 41 14.96 15.91 11.44
C GLN A 41 16.42 16.34 11.52
N LEU A 42 16.74 17.47 10.89
CA LEU A 42 18.08 18.04 10.78
C LEU A 42 18.19 19.41 11.44
N LEU A 43 17.07 20.07 11.73
CA LEU A 43 17.01 21.36 12.42
C LEU A 43 16.35 21.26 13.80
N ASP A 44 16.73 22.15 14.71
CA ASP A 44 16.08 22.34 16.01
C ASP A 44 14.83 23.24 15.91
N GLY A 45 14.22 23.55 17.06
CA GLY A 45 13.00 24.37 17.13
C GLY A 45 13.21 25.83 16.70
N GLU A 46 14.47 26.27 16.68
CA GLU A 46 14.92 27.60 16.26
C GLU A 46 15.36 27.61 14.78
N GLY A 47 15.26 26.47 14.09
CA GLY A 47 15.65 26.31 12.69
C GLY A 47 17.17 26.25 12.47
N GLN A 48 17.95 26.03 13.52
CA GLN A 48 19.40 25.83 13.42
C GLN A 48 19.73 24.35 13.20
N PRO A 49 20.84 24.01 12.53
CA PRO A 49 21.34 22.64 12.45
C PRO A 49 21.38 21.95 13.83
N LEU A 50 20.78 20.76 13.94
CA LEU A 50 20.96 19.92 15.12
C LEU A 50 22.45 19.65 15.34
N ASP A 51 22.92 19.97 16.53
CA ASP A 51 24.31 19.85 16.93
C ASP A 51 24.46 18.74 17.99
N TRP A 52 25.34 17.77 17.72
CA TRP A 52 25.68 16.69 18.65
C TRP A 52 26.99 16.97 19.42
N GLY A 53 27.27 18.25 19.67
CA GLY A 53 28.39 18.76 20.44
C GLY A 53 29.72 18.61 19.68
N ALA A 54 30.72 17.98 20.31
CA ALA A 54 32.02 17.79 19.68
C ALA A 54 31.99 16.94 18.39
N LYS A 55 30.87 16.24 18.12
CA LYS A 55 30.66 15.48 16.88
C LYS A 55 30.17 16.35 15.72
N GLY A 56 29.69 17.56 16.00
CA GLY A 56 29.14 18.49 15.01
C GLY A 56 27.70 18.16 14.61
N ASN A 57 27.26 18.76 13.52
CA ASN A 57 25.94 18.58 12.92
C ASN A 57 25.93 17.53 11.80
N PHE A 58 24.77 17.30 11.18
CA PHE A 58 24.59 16.26 10.15
C PHE A 58 25.55 16.43 8.98
N TRP A 59 25.68 17.66 8.49
CA TRP A 59 26.51 17.96 7.32
C TRP A 59 27.99 17.75 7.62
N GLN A 60 28.46 18.15 8.80
CA GLN A 60 29.83 17.89 9.26
C GLN A 60 30.12 16.40 9.46
N ILE A 61 29.19 15.67 10.09
CA ILE A 61 29.34 14.22 10.35
C ILE A 61 29.39 13.43 9.05
N THR A 62 28.65 13.88 8.03
CA THR A 62 28.53 13.15 6.76
C THR A 62 29.50 13.64 5.68
N GLY A 63 30.15 14.80 5.90
CA GLY A 63 31.02 15.47 4.92
C GLY A 63 30.24 16.08 3.76
N GLN A 64 29.05 16.60 4.03
CA GLN A 64 28.11 17.13 3.03
C GLN A 64 27.83 18.63 3.21
N GLU A 65 28.76 19.39 3.78
CA GLU A 65 28.60 20.85 4.01
C GLU A 65 28.38 21.62 2.71
N ALA A 66 28.88 21.12 1.58
CA ALA A 66 28.62 21.69 0.26
C ALA A 66 27.14 21.59 -0.19
N PHE A 67 26.36 20.73 0.47
CA PHE A 67 24.94 20.47 0.20
C PHE A 67 24.10 20.73 1.46
N GLN A 68 24.45 21.78 2.21
CA GLN A 68 23.71 22.16 3.39
C GLN A 68 22.37 22.82 3.03
N TRP A 69 21.32 22.00 2.88
CA TRP A 69 19.96 22.42 2.52
C TRP A 69 19.18 23.08 3.68
N ASP A 70 19.86 23.57 4.72
CA ASP A 70 19.19 24.12 5.89
C ASP A 70 18.35 25.38 5.57
N SER A 71 18.78 26.21 4.62
CA SER A 71 17.97 27.33 4.11
C SER A 71 16.68 26.85 3.46
N GLU A 72 16.78 25.82 2.62
CA GLU A 72 15.62 25.27 1.89
C GLU A 72 14.63 24.60 2.85
N ILE A 73 15.12 23.84 3.84
CA ILE A 73 14.28 23.27 4.90
C ILE A 73 13.48 24.38 5.61
N ARG A 74 14.12 25.51 5.95
CA ARG A 74 13.47 26.67 6.58
C ARG A 74 12.47 27.36 5.66
N GLU A 75 12.82 27.55 4.39
CA GLU A 75 11.95 28.15 3.36
C GLU A 75 10.69 27.29 3.14
N ASN A 76 10.82 25.98 3.26
CA ASN A 76 9.71 25.01 3.20
C ASN A 76 8.99 24.82 4.55
N HIS A 77 9.25 25.67 5.54
CA HIS A 77 8.60 25.65 6.87
C HIS A 77 8.72 24.30 7.59
N GLY A 78 9.85 23.61 7.42
CA GLY A 78 10.11 22.31 8.01
C GLY A 78 11.33 22.27 8.92
N ASP A 79 11.65 21.06 9.37
CA ASP A 79 12.80 20.75 10.21
C ASP A 79 13.55 19.48 9.74
N SER A 80 13.06 18.84 8.68
CA SER A 80 13.45 17.52 8.21
C SER A 80 13.75 17.52 6.72
N TRP A 81 14.50 16.51 6.27
CA TRP A 81 14.85 16.35 4.86
C TRP A 81 14.98 14.86 4.48
N CYS A 82 14.70 14.53 3.22
CA CYS A 82 14.96 13.20 2.68
C CYS A 82 16.47 13.03 2.45
N ILE A 83 17.14 12.32 3.35
CA ILE A 83 18.58 12.09 3.34
C ILE A 83 18.94 10.71 2.78
N CYS A 84 20.16 10.59 2.25
CA CYS A 84 20.71 9.32 1.79
C CYS A 84 20.72 8.25 2.91
N MET A 85 20.50 6.99 2.53
CA MET A 85 20.61 5.87 3.48
C MET A 85 22.03 5.74 4.05
N TRP A 86 23.06 5.96 3.23
CA TRP A 86 24.45 5.93 3.70
C TRP A 86 24.73 7.04 4.73
N ALA A 87 24.18 8.23 4.51
CA ALA A 87 24.34 9.38 5.39
C ALA A 87 23.63 9.12 6.72
N THR A 88 22.43 8.53 6.67
CA THR A 88 21.69 8.04 7.83
C THR A 88 22.51 7.02 8.62
N ALA A 89 23.09 6.02 7.96
CA ALA A 89 23.90 4.99 8.60
C ALA A 89 25.15 5.58 9.28
N ARG A 90 25.84 6.54 8.63
CA ARG A 90 26.98 7.25 9.23
C ARG A 90 26.56 8.11 10.42
N LEU A 91 25.48 8.87 10.30
CA LEU A 91 24.95 9.66 11.40
C LEU A 91 24.69 8.78 12.62
N ILE A 92 23.94 7.69 12.45
CA ILE A 92 23.61 6.74 13.52
C ILE A 92 24.87 6.07 14.10
N ALA A 93 25.84 5.70 13.26
CA ALA A 93 27.10 5.13 13.74
C ALA A 93 27.90 6.13 14.60
N THR A 94 27.82 7.43 14.27
CA THR A 94 28.53 8.49 14.98
C THR A 94 27.82 8.93 16.26
N VAL A 95 26.52 9.21 16.21
CA VAL A 95 25.79 9.81 17.34
C VAL A 95 24.98 8.81 18.14
N GLY A 96 24.75 7.60 17.61
CA GLY A 96 23.93 6.56 18.23
C GLY A 96 22.45 6.70 17.88
N CYS A 97 21.73 5.57 17.84
CA CYS A 97 20.32 5.55 17.45
C CYS A 97 19.46 6.43 18.36
N GLU A 98 19.66 6.40 19.67
CA GLU A 98 18.84 7.20 20.61
C GLU A 98 18.84 8.69 20.30
N ASN A 99 19.97 9.20 19.77
CA ASN A 99 20.19 10.62 19.53
C ASN A 99 19.80 11.09 18.12
N VAL A 100 19.30 10.21 17.26
CA VAL A 100 18.73 10.61 15.95
C VAL A 100 17.21 10.71 16.00
N HIS A 101 16.68 11.66 15.23
CA HIS A 101 15.26 11.94 15.13
C HIS A 101 14.77 11.55 13.73
N LEU A 102 14.08 10.42 13.63
CA LEU A 102 13.58 9.87 12.36
C LEU A 102 12.05 10.00 12.32
N ARG A 103 11.51 10.52 11.22
CA ARG A 103 10.06 10.59 10.96
C ARG A 103 9.63 9.30 10.29
N CYS A 104 9.16 8.33 11.09
CA CYS A 104 8.90 6.97 10.63
C CYS A 104 7.81 6.89 9.54
N ASP A 105 6.75 7.67 9.67
CA ASP A 105 5.64 7.79 8.71
C ASP A 105 6.06 8.42 7.37
N ALA A 106 7.06 9.31 7.39
CA ALA A 106 7.66 9.93 6.20
C ALA A 106 8.90 9.20 5.67
N THR A 107 9.29 8.07 6.26
CA THR A 107 10.46 7.26 5.86
C THR A 107 10.02 6.01 5.09
N ASP A 108 10.74 5.64 4.04
CA ASP A 108 10.50 4.39 3.30
C ASP A 108 11.16 3.20 4.02
N VAL A 109 10.66 2.90 5.23
CA VAL A 109 11.25 1.92 6.15
C VAL A 109 11.47 0.57 5.49
N ALA A 110 10.46 0.06 4.77
CA ALA A 110 10.53 -1.23 4.09
C ALA A 110 11.63 -1.29 3.03
N TYR A 111 11.89 -0.19 2.32
CA TYR A 111 12.99 -0.12 1.35
C TYR A 111 14.36 -0.11 2.02
N VAL A 112 14.52 0.71 3.07
CA VAL A 112 15.79 0.80 3.81
C VAL A 112 16.14 -0.55 4.45
N GLU A 113 15.14 -1.26 5.00
CA GLU A 113 15.34 -2.57 5.61
C GLU A 113 15.68 -3.69 4.63
N LYS A 114 15.28 -3.56 3.35
CA LYS A 114 15.67 -4.50 2.29
C LYS A 114 17.03 -4.18 1.68
N SER A 115 17.52 -2.96 1.89
CA SER A 115 18.82 -2.51 1.40
C SER A 115 19.96 -2.98 2.31
N TYR A 116 21.17 -3.11 1.74
CA TYR A 116 22.36 -3.57 2.48
C TYR A 116 23.52 -2.58 2.40
N VAL A 117 23.68 -1.92 1.25
CA VAL A 117 24.76 -0.96 0.99
C VAL A 117 24.19 0.22 0.22
N ASP A 118 24.69 1.41 0.53
CA ASP A 118 24.48 2.65 -0.24
C ASP A 118 25.78 3.46 -0.18
N GLY A 119 26.23 4.05 -1.29
CA GLY A 119 27.49 4.80 -1.34
C GLY A 119 28.72 4.02 -0.81
N GLY A 120 28.72 2.68 -0.90
CA GLY A 120 29.75 1.81 -0.31
C GLY A 120 29.71 1.66 1.22
N VAL A 121 28.69 2.21 1.89
CA VAL A 121 28.49 2.15 3.34
C VAL A 121 27.53 1.02 3.70
N ASN A 122 27.89 0.23 4.72
CA ASN A 122 27.00 -0.79 5.29
C ASN A 122 25.80 -0.14 5.99
N LEU A 123 24.59 -0.50 5.56
CA LEU A 123 23.33 0.06 6.08
C LEU A 123 22.84 -0.58 7.38
N GLN A 124 23.53 -1.59 7.91
CA GLN A 124 23.11 -2.29 9.12
C GLN A 124 22.83 -1.38 10.34
N PRO A 125 23.60 -0.30 10.61
CA PRO A 125 23.27 0.63 11.69
C PRO A 125 21.91 1.30 11.49
N ALA A 126 21.60 1.75 10.26
CA ALA A 126 20.33 2.38 9.93
C ALA A 126 19.15 1.41 10.08
N LYS A 127 19.31 0.17 9.57
CA LYS A 127 18.28 -0.87 9.66
C LYS A 127 17.89 -1.17 11.11
N LYS A 128 18.89 -1.41 11.96
CA LYS A 128 18.64 -1.68 13.38
C LYS A 128 17.95 -0.52 14.08
N CYS A 129 18.34 0.72 13.75
CA CYS A 129 17.72 1.89 14.34
C CYS A 129 16.26 2.08 13.90
N LEU A 130 15.96 1.85 12.62
CA LEU A 130 14.58 1.88 12.12
C LEU A 130 13.73 0.79 12.77
N GLN A 131 14.26 -0.43 12.90
CA GLN A 131 13.57 -1.53 13.61
C GLN A 131 13.25 -1.16 15.07
N GLN A 132 14.13 -0.39 15.72
CA GLN A 132 13.92 0.07 17.09
C GLN A 132 12.92 1.23 17.18
N LYS A 133 13.04 2.25 16.31
CA LYS A 133 12.25 3.49 16.42
C LYS A 133 10.92 3.45 15.66
N CYS A 134 10.81 2.61 14.65
CA CYS A 134 9.68 2.55 13.72
C CYS A 134 8.98 1.18 13.76
N PRO A 135 8.56 0.67 14.93
CA PRO A 135 7.96 -0.65 15.03
C PRO A 135 6.65 -0.72 14.22
N GLY A 136 6.47 -1.82 13.47
CA GLY A 136 5.22 -2.14 12.78
C GLY A 136 5.12 -1.68 11.32
N LEU A 137 5.92 -0.70 10.87
CA LEU A 137 5.80 -0.16 9.50
C LEU A 137 6.35 -1.11 8.42
N SER A 138 7.31 -1.95 8.76
CA SER A 138 7.85 -2.97 7.83
C SER A 138 6.87 -4.10 7.52
N LEU A 139 5.97 -4.40 8.46
CA LEU A 139 4.93 -5.43 8.31
C LEU A 139 3.68 -4.86 7.63
N GLN A 140 3.27 -3.64 7.99
CA GLN A 140 2.09 -2.98 7.44
C GLN A 140 2.11 -2.88 5.90
N ARG A 141 3.26 -2.55 5.29
CA ARG A 141 3.37 -2.51 3.82
C ARG A 141 3.32 -3.87 3.13
N LEU A 142 3.69 -4.95 3.82
CA LEU A 142 3.57 -6.31 3.27
C LEU A 142 2.10 -6.75 3.25
N ASP A 143 1.36 -6.45 4.32
CA ASP A 143 -0.08 -6.73 4.40
C ASP A 143 -0.87 -5.93 3.35
N ASP A 144 -0.49 -4.67 3.11
CA ASP A 144 -1.09 -3.82 2.06
C ASP A 144 -0.90 -4.39 0.64
N ALA A 145 0.23 -5.05 0.36
CA ALA A 145 0.49 -5.65 -0.94
C ALA A 145 -0.34 -6.92 -1.19
N VAL A 146 -0.63 -7.67 -0.12
CA VAL A 146 -1.43 -8.92 -0.18
C VAL A 146 -2.91 -8.60 -0.40
N ASP A 147 -3.43 -7.53 0.20
CA ASP A 147 -4.84 -7.13 0.04
C ASP A 147 -5.16 -6.65 -1.40
N VAL A 148 -4.21 -6.02 -2.09
CA VAL A 148 -4.39 -5.59 -3.49
C VAL A 148 -4.46 -6.79 -4.45
N SER A 149 -3.67 -7.84 -4.23
CA SER A 149 -3.76 -9.06 -5.05
C SER A 149 -5.08 -9.80 -4.87
N ASP A 150 -5.59 -9.89 -3.64
CA ASP A 150 -6.87 -10.54 -3.34
C ASP A 150 -8.06 -9.76 -3.91
N ALA A 151 -8.02 -8.43 -3.84
CA ALA A 151 -9.06 -7.59 -4.45
C ALA A 151 -9.06 -7.68 -5.98
N ALA A 152 -7.87 -7.72 -6.61
CA ALA A 152 -7.73 -7.89 -8.05
C ALA A 152 -8.26 -9.27 -8.51
N GLU A 153 -7.97 -10.33 -7.76
CA GLU A 153 -8.45 -11.69 -8.06
C GLU A 153 -9.97 -11.83 -7.86
N ARG A 154 -10.53 -11.18 -6.83
CA ARG A 154 -11.99 -11.10 -6.61
C ARG A 154 -12.72 -10.33 -7.71
N LEU A 155 -12.13 -9.28 -8.27
CA LEU A 155 -12.68 -8.57 -9.42
C LEU A 155 -12.60 -9.39 -10.71
N ALA A 156 -11.50 -10.14 -10.91
CA ALA A 156 -11.34 -11.02 -12.06
C ALA A 156 -12.36 -12.19 -12.04
N THR A 157 -12.57 -12.81 -10.87
CA THR A 157 -13.55 -13.91 -10.71
C THR A 157 -15.00 -13.46 -10.81
N ALA A 158 -15.33 -12.25 -10.35
CA ALA A 158 -16.67 -11.65 -10.54
C ALA A 158 -17.01 -11.41 -12.03
N SER A 159 -16.00 -11.21 -12.88
CA SER A 159 -16.16 -11.00 -14.32
C SER A 159 -16.44 -12.33 -15.06
N ALA A 160 -15.81 -13.42 -14.65
CA ALA A 160 -16.02 -14.75 -15.25
C ALA A 160 -17.40 -15.35 -14.92
N ALA A 161 -17.93 -15.09 -13.72
CA ALA A 161 -19.23 -15.61 -13.29
C ALA A 161 -20.44 -15.04 -14.08
N ARG A 162 -20.28 -13.89 -14.76
CA ARG A 162 -21.35 -13.28 -15.55
C ARG A 162 -21.50 -13.84 -16.97
N ILE A 163 -20.54 -14.63 -17.47
CA ILE A 163 -20.57 -15.14 -18.85
C ILE A 163 -21.31 -16.49 -18.96
N PHE A 164 -21.45 -17.25 -17.88
CA PHE A 164 -22.07 -18.59 -17.92
C PHE A 164 -23.61 -18.62 -17.75
N HIS A 165 -24.26 -17.50 -17.43
CA HIS A 165 -25.72 -17.49 -17.22
C HIS A 165 -26.58 -17.10 -18.43
N LEU A 166 -25.99 -16.81 -19.60
CA LEU A 166 -26.75 -16.35 -20.78
C LEU A 166 -26.92 -17.38 -21.91
N ALA A 167 -26.40 -18.61 -21.79
CA ALA A 167 -26.46 -19.60 -22.88
C ALA A 167 -27.36 -20.83 -22.63
N LEU A 168 -28.03 -20.98 -21.48
CA LEU A 168 -28.80 -22.20 -21.17
C LEU A 168 -30.35 -22.13 -21.11
N PRO A 169 -31.07 -20.98 -21.08
CA PRO A 169 -32.53 -21.05 -21.03
C PRO A 169 -33.21 -21.17 -22.41
N ALA A 170 -32.52 -20.86 -23.51
CA ALA A 170 -33.14 -20.86 -24.85
C ALA A 170 -33.44 -22.29 -25.36
N ALA A 171 -32.56 -23.27 -25.08
CA ALA A 171 -32.75 -24.64 -25.55
C ALA A 171 -33.89 -25.37 -24.81
N ALA A 172 -34.07 -25.12 -23.51
CA ALA A 172 -35.13 -25.75 -22.72
C ALA A 172 -36.53 -25.23 -23.08
N ALA A 173 -36.65 -23.94 -23.41
CA ALA A 173 -37.93 -23.34 -23.81
C ALA A 173 -38.42 -23.88 -25.17
N LEU A 174 -37.51 -24.09 -26.13
CA LEU A 174 -37.84 -24.68 -27.43
C LEU A 174 -38.28 -26.14 -27.32
N LEU A 175 -37.65 -26.93 -26.44
CA LEU A 175 -38.02 -28.33 -26.21
C LEU A 175 -39.42 -28.46 -25.57
N MET A 176 -39.75 -27.58 -24.62
CA MET A 176 -41.08 -27.57 -23.98
C MET A 176 -42.19 -27.17 -24.95
N LEU A 177 -41.95 -26.18 -25.83
CA LEU A 177 -42.91 -25.79 -26.87
C LEU A 177 -43.16 -26.91 -27.89
N ALA A 178 -42.12 -27.64 -28.29
CA ALA A 178 -42.26 -28.78 -29.20
C ALA A 178 -43.11 -29.92 -28.58
N LEU A 179 -42.90 -30.23 -27.29
CA LEU A 179 -43.67 -31.27 -26.59
C LEU A 179 -45.14 -30.88 -26.39
N LEU A 180 -45.43 -29.60 -26.16
CA LEU A 180 -46.81 -29.08 -26.08
C LEU A 180 -47.52 -29.17 -27.44
N ALA A 181 -46.85 -28.81 -28.54
CA ALA A 181 -47.42 -28.94 -29.88
C ALA A 181 -47.76 -30.40 -30.24
N LEU A 182 -46.89 -31.35 -29.88
CA LEU A 182 -47.12 -32.79 -30.06
C LEU A 182 -48.34 -33.29 -29.28
N ARG A 183 -48.54 -32.85 -28.03
CA ARG A 183 -49.74 -33.24 -27.26
C ARG A 183 -51.04 -32.72 -27.87
N VAL A 184 -51.04 -31.50 -28.42
CA VAL A 184 -52.22 -30.94 -29.10
C VAL A 184 -52.51 -31.71 -30.38
N ALA A 185 -51.48 -32.03 -31.17
CA ALA A 185 -51.66 -32.75 -32.43
C ALA A 185 -52.16 -34.20 -32.25
N TYR A 186 -51.74 -34.88 -31.17
CA TYR A 186 -52.03 -36.30 -30.96
C TYR A 186 -53.10 -36.60 -29.89
N GLY A 187 -53.57 -35.62 -29.13
CA GLY A 187 -54.56 -35.82 -28.05
C GLY A 187 -56.03 -35.95 -28.48
N GLY A 188 -56.32 -35.94 -29.79
CA GLY A 188 -57.67 -35.81 -30.34
C GLY A 188 -58.36 -37.09 -30.84
N ARG A 189 -58.16 -38.26 -30.21
CA ARG A 189 -59.00 -39.45 -30.49
C ARG A 189 -59.46 -40.13 -29.21
N SER A 190 -60.57 -39.65 -28.69
CA SER A 190 -61.42 -40.38 -27.75
C SER A 190 -62.01 -41.62 -28.45
N ALA A 191 -61.61 -42.80 -28.00
CA ALA A 191 -62.24 -44.07 -28.39
C ALA A 191 -63.59 -44.23 -27.66
N PRO A 192 -64.62 -44.80 -28.30
CA PRO A 192 -65.94 -44.95 -27.72
C PRO A 192 -65.97 -46.05 -26.64
N VAL A 193 -66.66 -45.72 -25.54
CA VAL A 193 -66.95 -46.58 -24.39
C VAL A 193 -68.04 -47.60 -24.75
N SER A 194 -67.76 -48.89 -24.61
CA SER A 194 -68.77 -49.95 -24.53
C SER A 194 -68.74 -50.62 -23.16
N ARG A 195 -69.94 -50.77 -22.60
CA ARG A 195 -70.32 -51.14 -21.23
C ARG A 195 -69.95 -52.59 -20.83
N PRO A 196 -69.95 -52.90 -19.52
CA PRO A 196 -69.59 -54.20 -18.98
C PRO A 196 -70.79 -55.16 -18.95
N GLU A 197 -70.51 -56.46 -18.99
CA GLU A 197 -71.45 -57.50 -18.60
C GLU A 197 -70.83 -58.32 -17.48
N ILE A 198 -71.64 -58.52 -16.44
CA ILE A 198 -71.36 -59.16 -15.16
C ILE A 198 -71.84 -60.60 -15.28
N GLU A 199 -70.98 -61.57 -14.97
CA GLU A 199 -71.25 -62.75 -14.14
C GLU A 199 -69.96 -63.53 -13.85
#